data_AF-A0A843H129-F1
#
_entry.id   AF-A0A843H129-F1
#
_cell.length_a   1.000
_cell.length_b   1.000
_cell.length_c   1.000
_cell.angle_alpha   90.00
_cell.angle_beta   90.00
_cell.angle_gamma   90.00
#
_symmetry.space_group_name_H-M   'P 1'
#
loop_
_entity.id
_entity.type
_entity.pdbx_description
1 polymer ?
#
loop_
_entity_poly.entity_id
_entity_poly.type
_entity_poly.pdbx_seq_one_letter_code
_entity_poly.pdbx_strand_id
1 'polypeptide(L)'
;MHPRPSPIAASLYTLRDLNADVIVMHGPHGCCFRTGRLLESDGVRVVTTAMAENDFILGAGEKLQETLQEAYDTFNPKLMGIVGTCASMIIGEDLKEPIENLGLDCVVLPVESHGGFGEGDNTEGAIAVLNAAVEYGVIPQEEADRQNEMLRLATHVEKTRGMAQGKYIKPNFGDSKEKVAKIIVKAVEEGKNVAFVLNAKKETSYLFADILNCDFSRLFDDSINSNKDIENLH
;
A
#
# COMPACT_ATOMS: atom_id res chain seq x y z
N MET A 1 -12.60 -18.06 5.21
CA MET A 1 -11.64 -19.18 5.04
C MET A 1 -10.39 -18.79 4.27
N HIS A 2 -10.42 -17.74 3.44
CA HIS A 2 -9.22 -17.30 2.71
C HIS A 2 -8.29 -16.47 3.59
N PRO A 3 -6.95 -16.59 3.43
CA PRO A 3 -6.05 -15.57 3.91
C PRO A 3 -6.34 -14.25 3.20
N ARG A 4 -6.31 -13.16 3.95
CA ARG A 4 -6.54 -11.80 3.45
C ARG A 4 -5.28 -10.97 3.70
N PRO A 5 -5.03 -9.92 2.90
CA PRO A 5 -4.02 -8.93 3.24
C PRO A 5 -4.26 -8.43 4.67
N SER A 6 -3.18 -8.27 5.44
CA SER A 6 -3.30 -7.76 6.81
C SER A 6 -3.57 -6.25 6.80
N PRO A 7 -4.19 -5.71 7.86
CA PRO A 7 -4.23 -4.26 8.10
C PRO A 7 -2.83 -3.63 8.03
N ILE A 8 -1.81 -4.32 8.53
CA ILE A 8 -0.40 -3.86 8.46
C ILE A 8 -0.01 -3.56 7.01
N ALA A 9 -0.25 -4.48 6.08
CA ALA A 9 0.12 -4.29 4.67
C ALA A 9 -0.62 -3.10 4.05
N ALA A 10 -1.91 -2.91 4.37
CA ALA A 10 -2.67 -1.76 3.90
C ALA A 10 -2.17 -0.44 4.49
N SER A 11 -1.73 -0.42 5.75
CA SER A 11 -1.09 0.74 6.36
C SER A 11 0.17 1.14 5.59
N LEU A 12 1.03 0.17 5.24
CA LEU A 12 2.24 0.44 4.44
C LEU A 12 1.92 1.03 3.06
N TYR A 13 0.95 0.47 2.33
CA TYR A 13 0.54 1.00 1.02
C TYR A 13 -0.11 2.38 1.11
N THR A 14 -0.86 2.66 2.18
CA THR A 14 -1.49 3.96 2.37
C THR A 14 -0.44 5.03 2.71
N LEU A 15 0.58 4.70 3.49
CA LEU A 15 1.72 5.60 3.75
C LEU A 15 2.50 5.90 2.45
N ARG A 16 2.72 4.91 1.59
CA ARG A 16 3.27 5.15 0.24
C ARG A 16 2.39 6.14 -0.53
N ASP A 17 1.07 5.94 -0.52
CA ASP A 17 0.14 6.81 -1.25
C ASP A 17 0.05 8.24 -0.67
N LEU A 18 0.42 8.43 0.60
CA LEU A 18 0.65 9.74 1.23
C LEU A 18 2.04 10.33 0.94
N ASN A 19 2.87 9.66 0.13
CA ASN A 19 4.25 10.03 -0.17
C ASN A 19 5.15 10.07 1.07
N ALA A 20 4.99 9.11 2.00
CA ALA A 20 5.98 8.91 3.03
C ALA A 20 7.34 8.55 2.39
N ASP A 21 8.41 9.19 2.85
CA ASP A 21 9.77 8.93 2.37
C ASP A 21 10.32 7.63 2.95
N VAL A 22 10.01 7.38 4.24
CA VAL A 22 10.45 6.21 5.00
C VAL A 22 9.30 5.65 5.83
N ILE A 23 9.18 4.32 5.84
CA ILE A 23 8.25 3.60 6.70
C ILE A 23 9.05 2.68 7.62
N VAL A 24 8.92 2.88 8.93
CA VAL A 24 9.50 2.04 9.97
C VAL A 24 8.47 1.02 10.44
N MET A 25 8.75 -0.26 10.18
CA MET A 25 7.97 -1.35 10.74
C MET A 25 8.46 -1.70 12.15
N HIS A 26 7.64 -1.37 13.14
CA HIS A 26 7.95 -1.64 14.54
C HIS A 26 7.51 -3.06 14.92
N GLY A 27 8.44 -4.01 14.80
CA GLY A 27 8.15 -5.43 14.93
C GLY A 27 9.30 -6.34 14.49
N PRO A 28 9.06 -7.66 14.42
CA PRO A 28 10.06 -8.63 13.98
C PRO A 28 10.39 -8.49 12.50
N HIS A 29 11.64 -8.78 12.13
CA HIS A 29 12.19 -8.60 10.78
C HIS A 29 11.42 -9.34 9.65
N GLY A 30 10.72 -10.44 9.97
CA GLY A 30 9.93 -11.19 8.99
C GLY A 30 8.55 -10.59 8.70
N CYS A 31 8.06 -9.64 9.52
CA CYS A 31 6.72 -9.10 9.40
C CYS A 31 6.60 -8.31 8.08
N CYS A 32 5.58 -8.62 7.27
CA CYS A 32 5.33 -8.01 5.96
C CYS A 32 6.55 -7.85 5.03
N PHE A 33 7.59 -8.69 5.17
CA PHE A 33 8.83 -8.61 4.38
C PHE A 33 8.59 -8.46 2.87
N ARG A 34 7.68 -9.28 2.32
CA ARG A 34 7.34 -9.21 0.89
C ARG A 34 6.71 -7.88 0.50
N THR A 35 5.80 -7.35 1.32
CA THR A 35 5.15 -6.05 1.08
C THR A 35 6.17 -4.92 1.17
N GLY A 36 7.00 -4.91 2.21
CA GLY A 36 8.05 -3.90 2.38
C GLY A 36 9.01 -3.88 1.19
N ARG A 37 9.43 -5.04 0.69
CA ARG A 37 10.34 -5.10 -0.46
C ARG A 37 9.72 -4.65 -1.78
N LEU A 38 8.42 -4.90 -1.99
CA LEU A 38 7.70 -4.39 -3.17
C LEU A 38 7.58 -2.87 -3.10
N LEU A 39 7.27 -2.32 -1.93
CA LEU A 39 7.18 -0.89 -1.69
C LEU A 39 8.49 -0.15 -1.97
N GLU A 40 9.65 -0.76 -1.68
CA GLU A 40 10.94 -0.18 -2.09
C GLU A 40 11.12 -0.07 -3.60
N SER A 41 10.48 -0.95 -4.38
CA SER A 41 10.47 -0.85 -5.84
C SER A 41 9.52 0.25 -6.32
N ASP A 42 8.51 0.59 -5.50
CA ASP A 42 7.56 1.68 -5.74
C ASP A 42 8.08 3.05 -5.23
N GLY A 43 9.33 3.13 -4.75
CA GLY A 43 10.00 4.40 -4.42
C GLY A 43 9.93 4.84 -2.95
N VAL A 44 9.36 4.04 -2.04
CA VAL A 44 9.38 4.35 -0.58
C VAL A 44 10.39 3.47 0.15
N ARG A 45 11.15 4.01 1.11
CA ARG A 45 12.08 3.20 1.92
C ARG A 45 11.31 2.47 3.01
N VAL A 46 11.59 1.18 3.23
CA VAL A 46 10.95 0.40 4.30
C VAL A 46 12.02 -0.25 5.16
N VAL A 47 12.07 0.16 6.42
CA VAL A 47 13.01 -0.37 7.44
C VAL A 47 12.24 -0.97 8.60
N THR A 48 12.92 -1.62 9.54
CA THR A 48 12.26 -2.28 10.67
C THR A 48 13.12 -2.20 11.92
N THR A 49 12.48 -2.15 13.10
CA THR A 49 13.17 -2.30 14.38
C THR A 49 13.71 -3.71 14.59
N ALA A 50 13.38 -4.69 13.73
CA ALA A 50 13.91 -6.04 13.77
C ALA A 50 13.84 -6.68 15.17
N MET A 51 12.68 -6.56 15.84
CA MET A 51 12.48 -7.13 17.17
C MET A 51 12.84 -8.62 17.20
N ALA A 52 13.49 -9.02 18.27
CA ALA A 52 13.90 -10.37 18.61
C ALA A 52 13.36 -10.75 20.01
N GLU A 53 13.67 -11.98 20.46
CA GLU A 53 13.08 -12.57 21.66
C GLU A 53 13.21 -11.69 22.92
N ASN A 54 14.37 -11.06 23.13
CA ASN A 54 14.59 -10.21 24.30
C ASN A 54 13.69 -8.97 24.31
N ASP A 55 13.39 -8.41 23.13
CA ASP A 55 12.54 -7.23 23.01
C ASP A 55 11.10 -7.54 23.43
N PHE A 56 10.64 -8.79 23.26
CA PHE A 56 9.31 -9.19 23.72
C PHE A 56 9.18 -9.25 25.25
N ILE A 57 10.30 -9.24 25.97
CA ILE A 57 10.36 -9.30 27.43
C ILE A 57 10.63 -7.90 28.00
N LEU A 58 11.57 -7.17 27.38
CA LEU A 58 12.07 -5.89 27.89
C LEU A 58 11.40 -4.67 27.26
N GLY A 59 10.61 -4.87 26.20
CA GLY A 59 10.13 -3.80 25.32
C GLY A 59 11.16 -3.45 24.24
N ALA A 60 10.76 -2.63 23.27
CA ALA A 60 11.62 -2.22 22.15
C ALA A 60 11.58 -0.71 21.87
N GLY A 61 11.16 0.11 22.84
CA GLY A 61 11.03 1.56 22.70
C GLY A 61 12.37 2.24 22.38
N GLU A 62 13.45 1.87 23.07
CA GLU A 62 14.81 2.36 22.76
C GLU A 62 15.21 2.01 21.32
N LYS A 63 14.91 0.78 20.90
CA LYS A 63 15.21 0.32 19.54
C LYS A 63 14.41 1.08 18.48
N LEU A 64 13.16 1.46 18.79
CA LEU A 64 12.38 2.33 17.92
C LEU A 64 13.00 3.71 17.81
N GLN A 65 13.46 4.31 18.92
CA GLN A 65 14.17 5.58 18.89
C GLN A 65 15.45 5.51 18.05
N GLU A 66 16.28 4.50 18.26
CA GLU A 66 17.50 4.28 17.48
C GLU A 66 17.21 4.14 15.98
N THR A 67 16.19 3.34 15.63
CA THR A 67 15.80 3.10 14.23
C THR A 67 15.27 4.38 13.57
N LEU A 68 14.47 5.17 14.29
CA LEU A 68 13.95 6.46 13.80
C LEU A 68 15.06 7.47 13.56
N GLN A 69 16.00 7.58 14.51
CA GLN A 69 17.15 8.47 14.38
C GLN A 69 18.03 8.07 13.19
N GLU A 70 18.35 6.78 13.06
CA GLU A 70 19.16 6.27 11.93
C GLU A 70 18.46 6.50 10.58
N ALA A 71 17.15 6.23 10.51
CA ALA A 71 16.36 6.48 9.30
C ALA A 71 16.35 7.98 8.93
N TYR A 72 16.20 8.85 9.93
CA TYR A 72 16.23 10.29 9.73
C TYR A 72 17.59 10.76 9.21
N ASP A 73 18.68 10.37 9.88
CA ASP A 73 20.04 10.77 9.50
C ASP A 73 20.45 10.22 8.13
N THR A 74 19.98 9.03 7.78
CA THR A 74 20.33 8.36 6.52
C THR A 74 19.56 8.90 5.32
N PHE A 75 18.27 9.17 5.47
CA PHE A 75 17.38 9.48 4.35
C PHE A 75 16.92 10.93 4.31
N ASN A 76 17.14 11.71 5.38
CA ASN A 76 16.66 13.09 5.53
C ASN A 76 15.19 13.27 5.08
N PRO A 77 14.26 12.47 5.63
CA PRO A 77 12.86 12.44 5.21
C PRO A 77 12.10 13.70 5.64
N LYS A 78 11.04 14.04 4.91
CA LYS A 78 10.05 15.05 5.33
C LYS A 78 8.86 14.39 6.03
N LEU A 79 8.48 13.20 5.58
CA LEU A 79 7.40 12.41 6.14
C LEU A 79 7.87 10.97 6.39
N MET A 80 7.81 10.55 7.64
CA MET A 80 7.97 9.16 8.05
C MET A 80 6.67 8.58 8.56
N GLY A 81 6.51 7.26 8.44
CA GLY A 81 5.45 6.52 9.11
C GLY A 81 6.02 5.41 9.98
N ILE A 82 5.48 5.22 11.18
CA ILE A 82 5.72 4.05 12.02
C ILE A 82 4.49 3.16 11.92
N VAL A 83 4.69 1.91 11.52
CA VAL A 83 3.60 0.93 11.50
C VAL A 83 3.87 -0.13 12.55
N GLY A 84 3.00 -0.17 13.56
CA GLY A 84 2.98 -1.23 14.56
C GLY A 84 2.71 -2.60 13.94
N THR A 85 3.00 -3.65 14.69
CA THR A 85 2.73 -5.02 14.30
C THR A 85 2.00 -5.78 15.41
N CYS A 86 1.66 -7.05 15.16
CA CYS A 86 1.09 -7.88 16.22
C CYS A 86 2.00 -7.96 17.45
N ALA A 87 3.33 -8.00 17.26
CA ALA A 87 4.26 -8.12 18.37
C ALA A 87 4.28 -6.84 19.22
N SER A 88 4.42 -5.67 18.59
CA SER A 88 4.43 -4.39 19.30
C SER A 88 3.12 -4.14 20.04
N MET A 89 1.97 -4.51 19.44
CA MET A 89 0.67 -4.42 20.10
C MET A 89 0.56 -5.34 21.32
N ILE A 90 0.98 -6.61 21.19
CA ILE A 90 0.86 -7.60 22.27
C ILE A 90 1.70 -7.20 23.49
N ILE A 91 2.90 -6.68 23.27
CA ILE A 91 3.79 -6.26 24.37
C ILE A 91 3.48 -4.82 24.84
N GLY A 92 2.58 -4.11 24.17
CA GLY A 92 2.10 -2.79 24.57
C GLY A 92 3.09 -1.65 24.32
N GLU A 93 3.82 -1.69 23.19
CA GLU A 93 4.75 -0.62 22.81
C GLU A 93 4.02 0.70 22.55
N ASP A 94 4.61 1.79 23.02
CA ASP A 94 4.18 3.15 22.71
C ASP A 94 4.90 3.65 21.44
N LEU A 95 4.13 4.03 20.42
CA LEU A 95 4.68 4.56 19.17
C LEU A 95 4.89 6.09 19.19
N LYS A 96 4.26 6.80 20.14
CA LYS A 96 4.28 8.27 20.25
C LYS A 96 5.44 8.75 21.11
N GLU A 97 5.69 8.10 22.25
CA GLU A 97 6.77 8.49 23.18
C GLU A 97 8.16 8.57 22.48
N PRO A 98 8.58 7.60 21.64
CA PRO A 98 9.82 7.71 20.87
C PRO A 98 9.91 8.93 19.97
N ILE A 99 8.81 9.35 19.36
CA ILE A 99 8.76 10.52 18.47
C ILE A 99 8.99 11.80 19.29
N GLU A 100 8.30 11.92 20.43
CA GLU A 100 8.40 13.05 21.34
C GLU A 100 9.81 13.20 21.92
N ASN A 101 10.46 12.09 22.26
CA ASN A 101 11.82 12.08 22.82
C ASN A 101 12.90 12.54 21.82
N LEU A 102 12.73 12.25 20.52
CA LEU A 102 13.73 12.59 19.50
C LEU A 102 13.59 14.03 18.99
N GLY A 103 12.36 14.55 18.86
CA GLY A 103 12.12 15.92 18.37
C GLY A 103 12.68 16.18 16.96
N LEU A 104 12.57 15.19 16.06
CA LEU A 104 13.08 15.26 14.68
C LEU A 104 12.40 16.38 13.86
N ASP A 105 13.13 16.99 12.93
CA ASP A 105 12.61 17.98 11.98
C ASP A 105 11.95 17.30 10.76
N CYS A 106 11.04 16.37 11.04
CA CYS A 106 10.19 15.72 10.05
C CYS A 106 8.86 15.28 10.69
N VAL A 107 7.80 15.16 9.90
CA VAL A 107 6.53 14.62 10.41
C VAL A 107 6.64 13.11 10.51
N VAL A 108 6.33 12.55 11.68
CA VAL A 108 6.32 11.10 11.91
C VAL A 108 4.91 10.66 12.28
N LEU A 109 4.30 9.80 11.47
CA LEU A 109 2.95 9.27 11.69
C LEU A 109 3.00 7.95 12.46
N PRO A 110 2.60 7.90 13.74
CA PRO A 110 2.44 6.64 14.46
C PRO A 110 1.12 5.98 14.06
N VAL A 111 1.20 4.76 13.54
CA VAL A 111 0.05 3.99 13.07
C VAL A 111 0.01 2.65 13.80
N GLU A 112 -0.90 2.55 14.75
CA GLU A 112 -1.20 1.27 15.40
C GLU A 112 -1.93 0.35 14.41
N SER A 113 -1.29 -0.76 14.07
CA SER A 113 -1.84 -1.74 13.14
C SER A 113 -1.41 -3.14 13.56
N HIS A 114 -2.30 -4.11 13.41
CA HIS A 114 -2.00 -5.52 13.66
C HIS A 114 -2.92 -6.43 12.85
N GLY A 115 -2.59 -7.71 12.73
CA GLY A 115 -3.32 -8.66 11.90
C GLY A 115 -4.79 -8.91 12.29
N GLY A 116 -5.15 -8.57 13.53
CA GLY A 116 -6.52 -8.69 14.05
C GLY A 116 -7.28 -7.37 14.15
N PHE A 117 -6.69 -6.26 13.71
CA PHE A 117 -7.29 -4.93 13.84
C PHE A 117 -8.58 -4.86 13.02
N GLY A 118 -9.67 -4.37 13.62
CA GLY A 118 -10.99 -4.27 12.99
C GLY A 118 -11.43 -5.56 12.26
N GLU A 119 -11.43 -6.69 12.97
CA GLU A 119 -11.74 -8.04 12.44
C GLU A 119 -10.75 -8.56 11.38
N GLY A 120 -9.57 -7.95 11.27
CA GLY A 120 -8.57 -8.25 10.26
C GLY A 120 -8.96 -7.78 8.86
N ASP A 121 -9.88 -6.82 8.75
CA ASP A 121 -10.20 -6.15 7.49
C ASP A 121 -9.04 -5.22 7.12
N ASN A 122 -8.41 -5.46 5.98
CA ASN A 122 -7.22 -4.71 5.57
C ASN A 122 -7.48 -3.19 5.48
N THR A 123 -8.70 -2.79 5.10
CA THR A 123 -9.12 -1.39 5.00
C THR A 123 -8.98 -0.62 6.31
N GLU A 124 -9.08 -1.28 7.45
CA GLU A 124 -8.95 -0.66 8.76
C GLU A 124 -7.52 -0.13 8.99
N GLY A 125 -6.51 -0.83 8.46
CA GLY A 125 -5.13 -0.34 8.47
C GLY A 125 -4.94 0.90 7.62
N ALA A 126 -5.66 1.02 6.50
CA ALA A 126 -5.64 2.24 5.67
C ALA A 126 -6.36 3.40 6.37
N ILE A 127 -7.52 3.15 6.96
CA ILE A 127 -8.28 4.14 7.75
C ILE A 127 -7.43 4.66 8.93
N ALA A 128 -6.70 3.78 9.62
CA ALA A 128 -5.80 4.16 10.70
C ALA A 128 -4.71 5.15 10.23
N VAL A 129 -4.11 4.91 9.06
CA VAL A 129 -3.14 5.84 8.47
C VAL A 129 -3.78 7.18 8.14
N LEU A 130 -4.97 7.19 7.52
CA LEU A 130 -5.66 8.43 7.15
C LEU A 130 -6.01 9.26 8.40
N ASN A 131 -6.46 8.62 9.47
CA ASN A 131 -6.76 9.30 10.72
C ASN A 131 -5.50 9.87 11.38
N ALA A 132 -4.39 9.12 11.40
CA ALA A 132 -3.11 9.63 11.87
C ALA A 132 -2.62 10.80 11.00
N ALA A 133 -2.77 10.71 9.68
CA ALA A 133 -2.39 11.78 8.77
C ALA A 133 -3.19 13.07 9.01
N VAL A 134 -4.46 12.99 9.43
CA VAL A 134 -5.24 14.15 9.85
C VAL A 134 -4.75 14.70 11.19
N GLU A 135 -4.53 13.84 12.19
CA GLU A 135 -4.05 14.24 13.52
C GLU A 135 -2.73 15.03 13.43
N TYR A 136 -1.85 14.63 12.52
CA TYR A 136 -0.55 15.24 12.29
C TYR A 136 -0.54 16.29 11.15
N GLY A 137 -1.71 16.67 10.64
CA GLY A 137 -1.85 17.78 9.67
C GLY A 137 -1.29 17.51 8.27
N VAL A 138 -1.08 16.25 7.89
CA VAL A 138 -0.60 15.85 6.55
C VAL A 138 -1.71 15.96 5.50
N ILE A 139 -2.95 15.66 5.88
CA ILE A 139 -4.13 15.79 5.01
C ILE A 139 -5.30 16.46 5.75
N PRO A 140 -6.22 17.13 5.04
CA PRO A 140 -7.42 17.67 5.66
C PRO A 140 -8.43 16.56 6.03
N GLN A 141 -9.24 16.82 7.07
CA GLN A 141 -10.29 15.89 7.51
C GLN A 141 -11.25 15.47 6.38
N GLU A 142 -11.63 16.41 5.50
CA GLU A 142 -12.53 16.12 4.38
C GLU A 142 -11.97 15.05 3.43
N GLU A 143 -10.66 15.07 3.18
CA GLU A 143 -10.02 14.07 2.31
C GLU A 143 -9.99 12.69 2.99
N ALA A 144 -9.70 12.65 4.29
CA ALA A 144 -9.79 11.41 5.06
C ALA A 144 -11.22 10.86 5.11
N ASP A 145 -12.23 11.70 5.32
CA ASP A 145 -13.63 11.29 5.36
C ASP A 145 -14.09 10.67 4.05
N ARG A 146 -13.77 11.31 2.92
CA ARG A 146 -14.05 10.82 1.57
C ARG A 146 -13.42 9.46 1.32
N GLN A 147 -12.15 9.27 1.69
CA GLN A 147 -11.46 8.00 1.51
C GLN A 147 -11.98 6.92 2.48
N ASN A 148 -12.24 7.28 3.74
CA ASN A 148 -12.78 6.39 4.76
C ASN A 148 -14.16 5.83 4.36
N GLU A 149 -15.02 6.65 3.76
CA GLU A 149 -16.30 6.18 3.21
C GLU A 149 -16.08 5.11 2.14
N MET A 150 -15.23 5.38 1.16
CA MET A 150 -14.92 4.44 0.07
C MET A 150 -14.30 3.13 0.59
N LEU A 151 -13.40 3.21 1.56
CA LEU A 151 -12.76 2.05 2.18
C LEU A 151 -13.80 1.16 2.87
N ARG A 152 -14.73 1.72 3.64
CA ARG A 152 -15.81 0.96 4.31
C ARG A 152 -16.75 0.31 3.30
N LEU A 153 -17.07 1.00 2.20
CA LEU A 153 -17.86 0.42 1.10
C LEU A 153 -17.11 -0.76 0.44
N ALA A 154 -15.79 -0.64 0.23
CA ALA A 154 -14.97 -1.72 -0.29
C ALA A 154 -14.96 -2.94 0.65
N THR A 155 -14.87 -2.73 1.97
CA THR A 155 -14.99 -3.79 2.99
C THR A 155 -16.34 -4.50 2.88
N HIS A 156 -17.43 -3.74 2.73
CA HIS A 156 -18.76 -4.30 2.58
C HIS A 156 -18.87 -5.18 1.31
N VAL A 157 -18.32 -4.73 0.18
CA VAL A 157 -18.26 -5.52 -1.05
C VAL A 157 -17.42 -6.79 -0.84
N GLU A 158 -16.28 -6.71 -0.16
CA GLU A 158 -15.42 -7.86 0.07
C GLU A 158 -16.08 -8.91 0.98
N LYS A 159 -16.79 -8.48 2.04
CA LYS A 159 -17.55 -9.36 2.93
C LYS A 159 -18.74 -10.02 2.24
N THR A 160 -19.38 -9.31 1.29
CA THR A 160 -20.60 -9.80 0.62
C THR A 160 -20.33 -10.54 -0.68
N ARG A 161 -19.24 -10.27 -1.40
CA ARG A 161 -18.95 -10.80 -2.74
C ARG A 161 -17.50 -11.24 -2.96
N GLY A 162 -16.60 -11.00 -2.02
CA GLY A 162 -15.17 -11.22 -2.16
C GLY A 162 -14.60 -12.30 -1.23
N MET A 163 -13.28 -12.23 -1.03
CA MET A 163 -12.53 -13.23 -0.25
C MET A 163 -12.82 -13.20 1.25
N ALA A 164 -13.41 -12.11 1.76
CA ALA A 164 -13.88 -12.02 3.14
C ALA A 164 -15.19 -12.80 3.38
N GLN A 165 -15.79 -13.39 2.35
CA GLN A 165 -16.82 -14.39 2.55
C GLN A 165 -16.29 -15.59 3.36
N GLY A 166 -17.13 -16.13 4.26
CA GLY A 166 -16.77 -17.31 5.06
C GLY A 166 -16.48 -18.57 4.23
N LYS A 167 -17.00 -18.63 2.99
CA LYS A 167 -16.90 -19.79 2.09
C LYS A 167 -15.64 -19.73 1.22
N TYR A 168 -15.14 -20.90 0.83
CA TYR A 168 -14.02 -21.00 -0.10
C TYR A 168 -14.49 -20.64 -1.51
N ILE A 169 -13.65 -19.90 -2.21
CA ILE A 169 -13.85 -19.41 -3.58
C ILE A 169 -12.62 -19.87 -4.34
N LYS A 170 -12.81 -20.72 -5.34
CA LYS A 170 -11.70 -21.20 -6.17
C LYS A 170 -11.17 -20.05 -7.03
N PRO A 171 -9.84 -19.91 -7.20
CA PRO A 171 -9.28 -18.95 -8.13
C PRO A 171 -9.89 -19.10 -9.53
N ASN A 172 -10.27 -17.97 -10.13
CA ASN A 172 -10.72 -17.89 -11.51
C ASN A 172 -9.62 -17.19 -12.33
N PHE A 173 -9.13 -17.86 -13.37
CA PHE A 173 -8.06 -17.33 -14.23
C PHE A 173 -8.60 -16.44 -15.36
N GLY A 174 -9.92 -16.30 -15.46
CA GLY A 174 -10.58 -15.49 -16.47
C GLY A 174 -10.50 -16.10 -17.86
N ASP A 175 -10.78 -15.25 -18.86
CA ASP A 175 -10.70 -15.63 -20.27
C ASP A 175 -9.25 -15.71 -20.76
N SER A 176 -9.04 -16.48 -21.84
CA SER A 176 -7.73 -16.54 -22.50
C SER A 176 -7.37 -15.18 -23.11
N LYS A 177 -6.25 -14.60 -22.66
CA LYS A 177 -5.69 -13.34 -23.19
C LYS A 177 -5.61 -13.36 -24.73
N GLU A 178 -5.15 -14.48 -25.31
CA GLU A 178 -5.04 -14.64 -26.78
C GLU A 178 -6.39 -14.60 -27.50
N LYS A 179 -7.42 -15.26 -26.94
CA LYS A 179 -8.76 -15.25 -27.53
C LYS A 179 -9.37 -13.86 -27.49
N VAL A 180 -9.25 -13.17 -26.35
CA VAL A 180 -9.75 -11.81 -26.17
C VAL A 180 -9.03 -10.85 -27.13
N ALA A 181 -7.70 -10.96 -27.27
CA ALA A 181 -6.92 -10.18 -28.23
C ALA A 181 -7.41 -10.37 -29.67
N LYS A 182 -7.65 -11.62 -30.09
CA LYS A 182 -8.20 -11.93 -31.44
C LYS A 182 -9.57 -11.31 -31.67
N ILE A 183 -10.45 -11.31 -30.66
CA ILE A 183 -11.77 -10.67 -30.74
C ILE A 183 -11.63 -9.15 -30.91
N ILE A 184 -10.74 -8.53 -30.15
CA ILE A 184 -10.47 -7.08 -30.23
C ILE A 184 -9.93 -6.73 -31.62
N VAL A 185 -8.89 -7.43 -32.11
CA VAL A 185 -8.29 -7.18 -33.43
C VAL A 185 -9.35 -7.26 -34.52
N LYS A 186 -10.17 -8.32 -34.52
CA LYS A 186 -11.25 -8.48 -35.48
C LYS A 186 -12.28 -7.34 -35.41
N ALA A 187 -12.65 -6.91 -34.20
CA ALA A 187 -13.59 -5.80 -34.03
C ALA A 187 -13.03 -4.48 -34.60
N VAL A 188 -11.73 -4.23 -34.41
CA VAL A 188 -11.04 -3.06 -34.96
C VAL A 188 -10.95 -3.14 -36.50
N GLU A 189 -10.60 -4.30 -37.06
CA GLU A 189 -10.57 -4.53 -38.52
C GLU A 189 -11.94 -4.32 -39.19
N GLU A 190 -13.02 -4.64 -38.47
CA GLU A 190 -14.41 -4.42 -38.92
C GLU A 190 -14.90 -2.97 -38.69
N GLY A 191 -14.03 -2.06 -38.21
CA GLY A 191 -14.35 -0.65 -37.98
C GLY A 191 -15.25 -0.40 -36.76
N LYS A 192 -15.29 -1.31 -35.78
CA LYS A 192 -16.10 -1.16 -34.56
C LYS A 192 -15.33 -0.38 -33.49
N ASN A 193 -16.08 0.34 -32.66
CA ASN A 193 -15.53 0.99 -31.47
C ASN A 193 -15.34 -0.03 -30.34
N VAL A 194 -14.16 -0.03 -29.71
CA VAL A 194 -13.81 -0.91 -28.59
C VAL A 194 -13.52 -0.07 -27.35
N ALA A 195 -14.07 -0.45 -26.19
CA ALA A 195 -13.81 0.18 -24.90
C ALA A 195 -13.16 -0.82 -23.94
N PHE A 196 -12.13 -0.38 -23.22
CA PHE A 196 -11.47 -1.16 -22.17
C PHE A 196 -11.87 -0.63 -20.80
N VAL A 197 -12.32 -1.53 -19.92
CA VAL A 197 -12.69 -1.20 -18.54
C VAL A 197 -11.85 -2.07 -17.61
N LEU A 198 -10.95 -1.43 -16.84
CA LEU A 198 -10.21 -2.09 -15.78
C LEU A 198 -10.93 -1.87 -14.45
N ASN A 199 -11.49 -2.94 -13.89
CA ASN A 199 -12.05 -2.94 -12.54
C ASN A 199 -11.18 -3.81 -11.62
N ALA A 200 -10.16 -3.19 -11.03
CA ALA A 200 -9.20 -3.87 -10.16
C ALA A 200 -8.80 -2.98 -8.99
N LYS A 201 -8.38 -3.59 -7.88
CA LYS A 201 -7.68 -2.87 -6.80
C LYS A 201 -6.36 -2.32 -7.36
N LYS A 202 -5.98 -1.10 -6.96
CA LYS A 202 -4.82 -0.37 -7.49
C LYS A 202 -3.53 -1.22 -7.39
N GLU A 203 -3.27 -1.79 -6.22
CA GLU A 203 -2.07 -2.59 -5.93
C GLU A 203 -2.02 -3.86 -6.81
N THR A 204 -3.17 -4.49 -6.99
CA THR A 204 -3.32 -5.68 -7.83
C THR A 204 -3.08 -5.35 -9.30
N SER A 205 -3.45 -4.14 -9.74
CA SER A 205 -3.26 -3.71 -11.12
C SER A 205 -1.77 -3.64 -11.48
N TYR A 206 -0.93 -3.10 -10.59
CA TYR A 206 0.52 -3.05 -10.82
C TYR A 206 1.17 -4.44 -10.83
N LEU A 207 0.70 -5.37 -10.00
CA LEU A 207 1.23 -6.74 -9.96
C LEU A 207 0.97 -7.55 -11.24
N PHE A 208 -0.10 -7.22 -11.96
CA PHE A 208 -0.50 -7.94 -13.18
C PHE A 208 -0.36 -7.10 -14.46
N ALA A 209 0.14 -5.87 -14.35
CA ALA A 209 0.45 -5.04 -15.50
C ALA A 209 1.70 -5.58 -16.18
N ASP A 210 1.53 -6.09 -17.40
CA ASP A 210 2.63 -6.38 -18.30
C ASP A 210 3.10 -5.03 -18.90
N ILE A 211 4.29 -4.56 -18.54
CA ILE A 211 4.87 -3.36 -19.15
C ILE A 211 5.37 -3.73 -20.56
N LEU A 212 4.68 -3.24 -21.59
CA LEU A 212 5.12 -3.38 -22.97
C LEU A 212 6.18 -2.32 -23.28
N ASN A 213 7.45 -2.74 -23.27
CA ASN A 213 8.54 -1.95 -23.84
C ASN A 213 8.54 -2.11 -25.37
N CYS A 214 7.50 -1.61 -26.04
CA CYS A 214 7.49 -1.50 -27.49
C CYS A 214 7.55 -0.02 -27.91
N ASP A 215 8.27 0.22 -28.99
CA ASP A 215 8.35 1.53 -29.61
C ASP A 215 7.03 1.79 -30.36
N PHE A 216 6.04 2.35 -29.65
CA PHE A 216 4.72 2.63 -30.21
C PHE A 216 4.78 3.58 -31.42
N SER A 217 5.85 4.36 -31.57
CA SER A 217 6.05 5.21 -32.75
C SER A 217 6.14 4.41 -34.05
N ARG A 218 6.52 3.12 -33.99
CA ARG A 218 6.57 2.22 -35.15
C ARG A 218 5.21 1.63 -35.54
N LEU A 219 4.20 1.75 -34.68
CA LEU A 219 2.86 1.22 -34.90
C LEU A 219 1.88 2.26 -35.46
N PHE A 220 2.20 3.55 -35.26
CA PHE A 220 1.43 4.65 -35.82
C PHE A 220 2.18 5.19 -37.04
N ASP A 221 1.77 4.75 -38.23
CA ASP A 221 2.07 5.49 -39.46
C ASP A 221 1.49 6.91 -39.29
N ASP A 222 2.24 7.96 -39.64
CA ASP A 222 2.12 9.41 -39.29
C ASP A 222 0.77 10.13 -39.55
N SER A 223 -0.34 9.41 -39.60
CA SER A 223 -1.68 9.88 -39.96
C SER A 223 -2.64 10.08 -38.78
N ILE A 224 -2.27 9.72 -37.54
CA ILE A 224 -3.13 9.95 -36.36
C ILE A 224 -2.45 10.97 -35.42
N ASN A 225 -2.74 12.25 -35.67
CA ASN A 225 -2.53 13.32 -34.70
C ASN A 225 -3.46 13.09 -33.49
N SER A 226 -3.01 12.39 -32.46
CA SER A 226 -3.62 12.51 -31.14
C SER A 226 -2.60 12.38 -30.02
N ASN A 227 -2.33 13.54 -29.44
CA ASN A 227 -1.75 13.82 -28.12
C ASN A 227 -0.26 13.56 -27.94
N LYS A 228 0.49 14.65 -28.19
CA LYS A 228 1.62 15.10 -27.38
C LYS A 228 1.35 14.89 -25.88
N ASP A 229 2.41 14.64 -25.14
CA ASP A 229 2.49 14.40 -23.69
C ASP A 229 2.52 12.92 -23.26
N ILE A 230 3.52 12.18 -23.77
CA ILE A 230 4.10 11.01 -23.06
C ILE A 230 5.62 11.22 -22.86
N GLU A 231 6.10 12.46 -22.95
CA GLU A 231 7.45 12.82 -22.54
C GLU A 231 7.37 13.29 -21.09
N ASN A 232 7.35 12.34 -20.14
CA ASN A 232 7.75 12.50 -18.72
C ASN A 232 7.46 11.21 -17.92
N LEU A 233 7.91 10.05 -18.42
CA LEU A 233 7.97 8.82 -17.63
C LEU A 233 9.43 8.38 -17.54
N HIS A 234 10.19 9.13 -16.73
CA HIS A 234 11.48 8.72 -16.19
C HIS A 234 11.37 8.64 -14.67
#